data_AF-A0A926NDT1-F1
#
_entry.id   AF-A0A926NDT1-F1
#
_cell.length_a   1.000
_cell.length_b   1.000
_cell.length_c   1.000
_cell.angle_alpha   90.00
_cell.angle_beta   90.00
_cell.angle_gamma   90.00
#
_symmetry.space_group_name_H-M   'P 1'
#
loop_
_entity.id
_entity.type
_entity.pdbx_description
1 polymer ?
#
loop_
_entity_poly.entity_id
_entity_poly.type
_entity_poly.pdbx_seq_one_letter_code
_entity_poly.pdbx_strand_id
1 'polypeptide(L)' 'GGIAVDGVFGAKTEQKVRAFQKANGLAVDGVVGRNTWGKLF' A
#
# COMPACT_ATOMS: atom_id res chain seq x y z
N GLY A 1 7.59 -1.29 -17.29
CA GLY A 1 7.52 -0.20 -16.29
C GLY A 1 7.29 -0.78 -14.91
N GLY A 2 8.33 -1.42 -14.34
CA GLY A 2 8.27 -1.98 -13.00
C GLY A 2 8.54 -0.88 -11.97
N ILE A 3 7.76 -0.87 -10.88
CA ILE A 3 8.07 -0.08 -9.70
C ILE A 3 9.41 -0.62 -9.16
N ALA A 4 10.46 0.19 -9.19
CA ALA A 4 11.72 -0.16 -8.56
C ALA A 4 11.43 -0.34 -7.06
N VAL A 5 11.59 -1.55 -6.55
CA VAL A 5 11.57 -1.82 -5.11
C VAL A 5 12.93 -1.37 -4.59
N ASP A 6 13.08 -0.07 -4.43
CA ASP A 6 14.23 0.62 -3.85
C ASP A 6 14.28 0.48 -2.32
N GLY A 7 13.30 -0.21 -1.73
CA GLY A 7 13.12 -0.30 -0.28
C GLY A 7 12.61 1.01 0.34
N VAL A 8 12.33 2.02 -0.48
CA VAL A 8 11.89 3.34 -0.03
C VAL A 8 10.40 3.46 -0.25
N PHE A 9 9.69 3.72 0.84
CA PHE A 9 8.27 4.03 0.78
C PHE A 9 8.07 5.47 0.27
N GLY A 10 8.17 5.66 -1.05
CA GLY A 10 7.95 6.96 -1.69
C GLY A 10 6.48 7.27 -1.97
N ALA A 11 6.18 8.51 -2.36
CA ALA A 11 4.81 9.00 -2.60
C ALA A 11 4.01 8.16 -3.63
N LYS A 12 4.69 7.54 -4.61
CA LYS A 12 4.04 6.63 -5.58
C LYS A 12 3.59 5.33 -4.93
N THR A 13 4.41 4.76 -4.05
CA THR A 13 4.09 3.55 -3.29
C THR A 13 2.95 3.83 -2.31
N GLU A 14 3.00 4.98 -1.63
CA GLU A 14 1.92 5.44 -0.74
C GLU A 14 0.59 5.56 -1.48
N GLN A 15 0.57 6.19 -2.66
CA GLN A 15 -0.66 6.28 -3.46
C GLN A 15 -1.22 4.90 -3.83
N LYS A 16 -0.37 3.94 -4.18
CA LYS A 16 -0.79 2.57 -4.50
C LYS A 16 -1.34 1.85 -3.27
N VAL A 17 -0.74 2.06 -2.09
CA VAL A 17 -1.22 1.52 -0.82
C VAL A 17 -2.57 2.12 -0.44
N ARG A 18 -2.74 3.44 -0.55
CA ARG A 18 -4.03 4.11 -0.31
C ARG A 18 -5.12 3.59 -1.24
N ALA A 19 -4.80 3.38 -2.52
CA ALA A 19 -5.75 2.81 -3.49
C ALA A 19 -6.13 1.36 -3.12
N PHE A 20 -5.16 0.54 -2.74
CA PHE A 20 -5.41 -0.83 -2.29
C PHE A 20 -6.27 -0.88 -1.03
N GLN A 21 -5.96 -0.04 -0.04
CA GLN A 21 -6.73 0.08 1.19
C GLN A 21 -8.18 0.46 0.89
N LYS A 22 -8.40 1.47 0.04
CA LYS A 22 -9.74 1.91 -0.38
C LYS A 22 -10.51 0.78 -1.07
N ALA A 23 -9.86 0.04 -1.97
CA ALA A 23 -10.49 -1.07 -2.69
C ALA A 23 -10.87 -2.25 -1.79
N ASN A 24 -10.14 -2.44 -0.69
CA ASN A 24 -10.35 -3.54 0.26
C ASN A 24 -11.17 -3.15 1.50
N GLY A 25 -11.72 -1.94 1.53
CA GLY A 25 -12.48 -1.43 2.68
C GLY A 25 -11.64 -1.26 3.95
N LEU A 26 -10.33 -1.08 3.81
CA LEU A 26 -9.41 -0.80 4.92
C LEU A 26 -9.34 0.71 5.20
N ALA A 27 -8.86 1.08 6.38
CA ALA A 27 -8.50 2.45 6.69
C ALA A 27 -7.44 2.95 5.67
N VAL A 28 -7.72 4.09 5.03
CA VAL A 28 -6.88 4.65 3.95
C VAL A 28 -5.83 5.59 4.55
N ASP A 29 -4.91 5.03 5.34
CA ASP A 29 -3.82 5.78 5.99
C ASP A 29 -2.54 5.85 5.13
N GLY A 30 -2.46 5.03 4.07
CA GLY A 30 -1.28 4.91 3.21
C GLY A 30 -0.13 4.14 3.85
N VAL A 31 -0.35 3.50 5.00
CA VAL A 31 0.63 2.74 5.76
C VAL A 31 0.35 1.25 5.63
N VAL A 32 1.36 0.46 5.27
CA VAL A 32 1.22 -1.00 5.18
C VAL A 32 1.32 -1.62 6.58
N GLY A 33 0.21 -1.58 7.31
CA GLY A 33 0.07 -2.21 8.63
C GLY A 33 -0.39 -3.67 8.55
N ARG A 34 -0.60 -4.31 9.73
CA ARG A 34 -1.01 -5.72 9.84
C ARG A 34 -2.30 -6.04 9.08
N ASN A 35 -3.25 -5.10 9.00
CA ASN A 35 -4.49 -5.26 8.24
C ASN A 35 -4.26 -5.23 6.72
N THR A 36 -3.31 -4.40 6.25
CA THR A 36 -2.93 -4.36 4.83
C THR A 36 -2.19 -5.63 4.44
N TRP A 37 -1.26 -6.09 5.29
CA TRP A 37 -0.59 -7.39 5.13
C TRP A 37 -1.57 -8.56 5.13
N GLY A 38 -2.54 -8.56 6.04
CA GLY A 38 -3.57 -9.62 6.12
C GLY A 38 -4.55 -9.66 4.94
N LYS A 39 -4.46 -8.73 3.98
CA LYS A 39 -5.19 -8.77 2.70
C LYS A 39 -4.31 -9.14 1.50
N LEU A 40 -2.99 -9.20 1.68
CA LEU A 40 -2.03 -9.61 0.66
C LEU A 40 -1.77 -11.12 0.67
N PHE A 41 -2.10 -11.80 1.76
CA PHE A 41 -2.06 -13.25 1.94
C PHE A 41 -3.48 -13.80 2.10
#